data_AF-A0A1F5NNP9-F1
#
_entry.id   AF-A0A1F5NNP9-F1
#
_cell.length_a   1.000
_cell.length_b   1.000
_cell.length_c   1.000
_cell.angle_alpha   90.00
_cell.angle_beta   90.00
_cell.angle_gamma   90.00
#
_symmetry.space_group_name_H-M   'P 1'
#
loop_
_entity.id
_entity.type
_entity.pdbx_description
1 polymer ?
#
loop_
_entity_poly.entity_id
_entity_poly.type
_entity_poly.pdbx_seq_one_letter_code
_entity_poly.pdbx_strand_id
1 'polypeptide(L)'
;MFQRKRITGIVEKNFGRGTKLGFPTANMHIVEGDLEEGIYVALTKIHNPFNPPYLKGDENPGAPPLKLRGGEGELLHPSLVFIGAAETFGESEKKLEVYILDFNRDIYGQEITVQLLEKIRDNIKFNSKNELVAQMKRDEHEAHEFFKTYGRIE
;
A
#
# COMPACT_ATOMS: atom_id res chain seq x y z
N MET A 1 -8.55 21.64 -4.01
CA MET A 1 -8.23 21.08 -2.69
C MET A 1 -8.43 19.57 -2.81
N PHE A 2 -7.35 18.79 -2.91
CA PHE A 2 -7.48 17.32 -2.99
C PHE A 2 -8.06 16.84 -1.66
N GLN A 3 -9.29 16.34 -1.67
CA GLN A 3 -9.87 15.69 -0.49
C GLN A 3 -9.07 14.41 -0.28
N ARG A 4 -8.30 14.32 0.82
CA ARG A 4 -7.51 13.12 1.17
C ARG A 4 -8.49 11.95 1.36
N LYS A 5 -8.65 11.10 0.34
CA LYS A 5 -9.58 9.96 0.36
C LYS A 5 -9.01 8.87 1.26
N ARG A 6 -9.85 8.34 2.15
CA ARG A 6 -9.51 7.23 3.06
C ARG A 6 -10.31 6.00 2.65
N ILE A 7 -9.64 4.86 2.57
CA ILE A 7 -10.21 3.59 2.15
C ILE A 7 -9.86 2.58 3.25
N THR A 8 -10.85 1.88 3.79
CA THR A 8 -10.67 0.87 4.83
C THR A 8 -11.16 -0.47 4.34
N GLY A 9 -10.47 -1.54 4.70
CA GLY A 9 -10.86 -2.89 4.33
C GLY A 9 -9.89 -3.94 4.86
N ILE A 10 -10.26 -5.20 4.65
CA ILE A 10 -9.49 -6.36 5.07
C ILE A 10 -8.44 -6.72 4.02
N VAL A 11 -7.23 -7.01 4.47
CA VAL A 11 -6.16 -7.46 3.57
C VAL A 11 -6.40 -8.91 3.17
N GLU A 12 -6.48 -9.12 1.86
CA GLU A 12 -6.66 -10.45 1.27
C GLU A 12 -5.34 -11.06 0.78
N LYS A 13 -5.30 -12.40 0.83
CA LYS A 13 -4.15 -13.18 0.35
C LYS A 13 -4.34 -13.54 -1.11
N ASN A 14 -3.53 -12.92 -1.98
CA ASN A 14 -3.44 -13.28 -3.39
C ASN A 14 -2.26 -14.22 -3.68
N PHE A 15 -2.08 -14.59 -4.96
CA PHE A 15 -1.08 -15.54 -5.46
C PHE A 15 0.41 -15.20 -5.19
N GLY A 16 0.71 -14.12 -4.43
CA GLY A 16 2.06 -13.74 -4.03
C GLY A 16 2.97 -13.33 -5.21
N ARG A 17 2.38 -12.85 -6.31
CA ARG A 17 3.13 -12.49 -7.52
C ARG A 17 4.08 -11.33 -7.25
N GLY A 18 3.64 -10.28 -6.54
CA GLY A 18 4.49 -9.15 -6.14
C GLY A 18 5.64 -9.57 -5.20
N THR A 19 5.37 -10.46 -4.24
CA THR A 19 6.39 -11.00 -3.33
C THR A 19 7.55 -11.67 -4.08
N LYS A 20 7.26 -12.40 -5.17
CA LYS A 20 8.30 -13.00 -6.04
C LYS A 20 9.14 -11.98 -6.81
N LEU A 21 8.74 -10.70 -6.83
CA LEU A 21 9.45 -9.58 -7.44
C LEU A 21 10.18 -8.72 -6.41
N GLY A 22 10.03 -8.99 -5.12
CA GLY A 22 10.54 -8.15 -4.03
C GLY A 22 9.56 -7.08 -3.54
N PHE A 23 8.31 -7.07 -4.02
CA PHE A 23 7.29 -6.07 -3.69
C PHE A 23 6.04 -6.76 -3.09
N PRO A 24 6.04 -7.13 -1.80
CA PRO A 24 4.87 -7.70 -1.16
C PRO A 24 3.71 -6.70 -1.13
N THR A 25 2.61 -7.00 -1.84
CA THR A 25 1.41 -6.15 -1.85
C THR A 25 0.27 -6.74 -1.02
N ALA A 26 -0.33 -5.92 -0.18
CA ALA A 26 -1.59 -6.19 0.50
C ALA A 26 -2.74 -5.83 -0.45
N ASN A 27 -3.65 -6.77 -0.69
CA ASN A 27 -4.73 -6.59 -1.66
C ASN A 27 -6.03 -6.25 -0.92
N MET A 28 -6.79 -5.30 -1.45
CA MET A 28 -8.08 -4.89 -0.92
C MET A 28 -9.10 -4.76 -2.06
N HIS A 29 -10.32 -5.24 -1.84
CA HIS A 29 -11.46 -4.94 -2.70
C HIS A 29 -12.04 -3.58 -2.32
N ILE A 30 -12.27 -2.73 -3.32
CA ILE A 30 -12.99 -1.46 -3.14
C ILE A 30 -14.45 -1.71 -3.49
N VAL A 31 -15.32 -1.64 -2.48
CA VAL A 31 -16.76 -1.86 -2.65
C VAL A 31 -17.43 -0.63 -3.28
N GLU A 32 -16.95 0.58 -2.97
CA GLU A 32 -17.51 1.83 -3.49
C GLU A 32 -16.45 2.94 -3.62
N GLY A 33 -16.56 3.75 -4.66
CA GLY A 33 -15.79 5.00 -4.79
C GLY A 33 -15.27 5.26 -6.20
N ASP A 34 -15.44 6.50 -6.66
CA ASP A 34 -14.81 6.97 -7.89
C ASP A 34 -13.35 7.33 -7.62
N LEU A 35 -12.47 6.32 -7.65
CA LEU A 35 -11.02 6.50 -7.56
C LEU A 35 -10.40 6.41 -8.94
N GLU A 36 -9.64 7.42 -9.32
CA GLU A 36 -8.87 7.36 -10.56
C GLU A 36 -7.85 6.20 -10.51
N GLU A 37 -7.66 5.57 -11.66
CA GLU A 37 -6.63 4.56 -11.81
C GLU A 37 -5.24 5.18 -11.78
N GLY A 38 -4.27 4.47 -11.21
CA GLY A 38 -2.89 4.93 -11.14
C GLY A 38 -2.11 4.40 -9.96
N ILE A 39 -0.92 4.97 -9.77
CA ILE A 39 -0.07 4.78 -8.60
C ILE A 39 -0.10 6.02 -7.73
N TYR A 40 -0.27 5.81 -6.43
CA TYR A 40 -0.35 6.86 -5.43
C TYR A 40 0.67 6.65 -4.32
N VAL A 41 1.21 7.74 -3.80
CA VAL A 41 1.79 7.75 -2.45
C VAL A 41 0.65 7.87 -1.43
N ALA A 42 0.76 7.10 -0.35
CA ALA A 42 -0.29 7.00 0.66
C ALA A 42 0.28 6.75 2.07
N LEU A 43 -0.58 6.95 3.07
CA LEU A 43 -0.33 6.53 4.45
C LEU A 43 -1.25 5.37 4.80
N THR A 44 -0.67 4.28 5.28
CA THR A 44 -1.40 3.09 5.70
C THR A 44 -1.37 2.96 7.22
N LYS A 45 -2.55 2.93 7.83
CA LYS A 45 -2.76 2.52 9.22
C LYS A 45 -3.14 1.05 9.23
N ILE A 46 -2.45 0.26 10.07
CA ILE A 46 -2.84 -1.13 10.34
C ILE A 46 -3.64 -1.14 11.63
N HIS A 47 -4.89 -1.60 11.58
CA HIS A 47 -5.75 -1.67 12.77
C HIS A 47 -5.42 -2.91 13.59
N ASN A 48 -5.28 -2.69 14.90
CA ASN A 48 -5.00 -3.72 15.90
C ASN A 48 -3.78 -4.63 15.61
N PRO A 49 -2.56 -4.08 15.57
CA PRO A 49 -1.33 -4.85 15.29
C PRO A 49 -0.93 -5.85 16.40
N PHE A 50 -1.70 -5.94 17.49
CA PHE A 50 -1.40 -6.72 18.69
C PHE A 50 -2.18 -8.04 18.83
N ASN A 51 -3.08 -8.36 17.89
CA ASN A 51 -3.65 -9.72 17.78
C ASN A 51 -3.43 -10.40 16.41
N PRO A 52 -2.19 -10.52 15.89
CA PRO A 52 -1.89 -11.43 14.79
C PRO A 52 -2.06 -12.89 15.23
N PRO A 53 -2.37 -13.82 14.32
CA PRO A 53 -2.12 -15.23 14.58
C PRO A 53 -0.60 -15.46 14.57
N TYR A 54 0.10 -15.05 15.64
CA TYR A 54 1.53 -15.33 15.80
C TYR A 54 1.74 -16.82 16.07
N LEU A 55 2.45 -17.50 15.18
CA LEU A 55 3.16 -18.71 15.54
C LEU A 55 4.30 -18.31 16.47
N LYS A 56 4.37 -18.96 17.62
CA LYS A 56 5.37 -18.72 18.68
C LYS A 56 6.78 -18.91 18.11
N GLY A 57 7.55 -17.83 17.89
CA GLY A 57 8.97 -17.94 17.49
C GLY A 57 9.60 -16.78 16.71
N ASP A 58 8.86 -15.76 16.27
CA ASP A 58 9.44 -14.68 15.43
C ASP A 58 10.21 -13.63 16.25
N GLU A 59 11.51 -13.88 16.43
CA GLU A 59 12.47 -12.99 17.07
C GLU A 59 13.13 -12.03 16.08
N ASN A 60 12.41 -11.00 15.59
CA ASN A 60 13.05 -9.80 15.05
C ASN A 60 12.11 -8.57 14.95
N PRO A 61 12.03 -7.68 15.96
CA PRO A 61 11.26 -6.46 15.87
C PRO A 61 12.14 -5.35 15.27
N GLY A 62 12.67 -5.55 14.06
CA GLY A 62 13.19 -4.44 13.28
C GLY A 62 12.06 -3.42 13.10
N ALA A 63 12.13 -2.29 13.79
CA ALA A 63 11.13 -1.25 13.66
C ALA A 63 11.18 -0.72 12.21
N PRO A 64 10.04 -0.57 11.51
CA PRO A 64 10.05 0.04 10.19
C PRO A 64 10.63 1.47 10.29
N PRO A 65 11.58 1.85 9.42
CA PRO A 65 12.40 3.06 9.53
C PRO A 65 11.62 4.37 9.32
N LEU A 66 10.40 4.34 8.79
CA LEU A 66 9.53 5.51 8.67
C LEU A 66 8.17 5.26 9.34
N LYS A 67 8.02 5.76 10.56
CA LYS A 67 6.77 5.82 11.28
C LYS A 67 6.36 7.27 11.39
N LEU A 68 5.30 7.68 10.71
CA LEU A 68 4.70 8.98 10.98
C LEU A 68 3.76 8.82 12.17
N ARG A 69 3.85 9.75 13.13
CA ARG A 69 2.88 9.83 14.22
C ARG A 69 1.62 10.47 13.67
N GLY A 70 0.53 9.70 13.62
CA GLY A 70 -0.80 10.27 13.44
C GLY A 70 -1.31 10.94 14.72
N GLY A 71 -2.56 11.41 14.69
CA GLY A 71 -3.28 11.79 15.91
C GLY A 71 -3.40 10.62 16.89
N GLU A 72 -3.50 10.90 18.20
CA GLU A 72 -3.75 9.89 19.25
C GLU A 72 -2.78 8.69 19.30
N GLY A 73 -1.52 8.87 18.87
CA GLY A 73 -0.52 7.79 18.92
C GLY A 73 -0.69 6.73 17.83
N GLU A 74 -1.49 7.02 16.80
CA GLU A 74 -1.61 6.17 15.62
C GLU A 74 -0.27 6.02 14.90
N LEU A 75 0.00 4.79 14.46
CA LEU A 75 1.16 4.47 13.66
C LEU A 75 0.77 4.46 12.18
N LEU A 76 1.33 5.40 11.42
CA LEU A 76 1.14 5.48 9.97
C LEU A 76 2.40 5.04 9.25
N HIS A 77 2.21 4.16 8.26
CA HIS A 77 3.25 3.63 7.41
C HIS A 77 3.17 4.26 6.02
N PRO A 78 4.27 4.81 5.49
CA PRO A 78 4.36 5.16 4.08
C PRO A 78 4.05 3.97 3.17
N SER A 79 3.30 4.19 2.11
CA SER A 79 2.99 3.15 1.13
C SER A 79 2.84 3.69 -0.29
N LEU A 80 3.02 2.79 -1.24
CA LEU A 80 2.59 2.93 -2.62
C LEU A 80 1.29 2.16 -2.82
N VAL A 81 0.37 2.74 -3.58
CA VAL A 81 -0.95 2.15 -3.83
C VAL A 81 -1.21 2.13 -5.31
N PHE A 82 -1.41 0.93 -5.86
CA PHE A 82 -1.95 0.75 -7.20
C PHE A 82 -3.46 0.64 -7.14
N ILE A 83 -4.13 1.40 -8.01
CA ILE A 83 -5.58 1.34 -8.23
C ILE A 83 -5.82 0.98 -9.70
N GLY A 84 -6.54 -0.12 -9.94
CA GLY A 84 -6.87 -0.57 -11.29
C GLY A 84 -8.19 -1.34 -11.34
N ALA A 85 -8.81 -1.36 -12.52
CA ALA A 85 -9.99 -2.18 -12.75
C ALA A 85 -9.69 -3.68 -12.59
N ALA A 86 -10.58 -4.38 -11.88
CA ALA A 86 -10.69 -5.82 -11.96
C ALA A 86 -11.69 -6.16 -13.07
N GLU A 87 -11.21 -6.50 -14.27
CA GLU A 87 -12.09 -7.06 -15.29
C GLU A 87 -12.53 -8.47 -14.86
N THR A 88 -13.60 -8.54 -14.06
CA THR A 88 -14.19 -9.80 -13.59
C THR A 88 -15.66 -9.79 -14.01
N PHE A 89 -15.98 -10.54 -15.07
CA PHE A 89 -17.34 -10.92 -15.50
C PHE A 89 -18.46 -9.86 -15.33
N GLY A 90 -18.26 -8.64 -15.84
CA GLY A 90 -19.34 -7.65 -15.99
C GLY A 90 -19.58 -6.72 -14.81
N GLU A 91 -18.84 -6.87 -13.70
CA GLU A 91 -18.86 -5.94 -12.57
C GLU A 91 -17.58 -5.08 -12.56
N SER A 92 -17.74 -3.77 -12.44
CA SER A 92 -16.64 -2.80 -12.41
C SER A 92 -16.08 -2.64 -10.99
N GLU A 93 -15.57 -3.73 -10.42
CA GLU A 93 -14.85 -3.64 -9.14
C GLU A 93 -13.44 -3.06 -9.37
N LYS A 94 -13.01 -2.15 -8.48
CA LYS A 94 -11.62 -1.67 -8.47
C LYS A 94 -10.81 -2.48 -7.45
N LYS A 95 -9.62 -2.90 -7.87
CA LYS A 95 -8.62 -3.52 -7.00
C LYS A 95 -7.64 -2.48 -6.50
N LEU A 96 -7.33 -2.58 -5.23
CA LEU A 96 -6.33 -1.76 -4.58
C LEU A 96 -5.20 -2.66 -4.06
N GLU A 97 -3.99 -2.42 -4.54
CA GLU A 97 -2.79 -3.11 -4.08
C GLU A 97 -1.88 -2.15 -3.32
N VAL A 98 -1.67 -2.42 -2.03
CA VAL A 98 -0.86 -1.60 -1.12
C VAL A 98 0.51 -2.22 -0.96
N TYR A 99 1.56 -1.53 -1.37
CA TYR A 99 2.93 -1.83 -1.02
C TYR A 99 3.37 -0.91 0.13
N ILE A 100 3.44 -1.46 1.35
CA ILE A 100 3.90 -0.69 2.52
C ILE A 100 5.44 -0.63 2.47
N LEU A 101 5.99 0.58 2.44
CA LEU A 101 7.43 0.79 2.33
C LEU A 101 8.16 0.28 3.57
N ASP A 102 9.32 -0.34 3.36
CA ASP A 102 10.20 -0.87 4.41
C ASP A 102 9.49 -1.81 5.42
N PHE A 103 8.44 -2.51 4.96
CA PHE A 103 7.62 -3.37 5.79
C PHE A 103 7.79 -4.84 5.41
N ASN A 104 8.06 -5.69 6.41
CA ASN A 104 8.44 -7.09 6.20
C ASN A 104 7.59 -8.09 6.99
N ARG A 105 6.33 -7.75 7.28
CA ARG A 105 5.41 -8.61 8.03
C ARG A 105 4.20 -9.01 7.21
N ASP A 106 3.63 -10.16 7.54
CA ASP A 106 2.35 -10.58 7.01
C ASP A 106 1.21 -9.90 7.78
N ILE A 107 0.26 -9.34 7.05
CA ILE A 107 -0.92 -8.66 7.56
C ILE A 107 -2.22 -9.20 6.95
N TYR A 108 -2.21 -10.38 6.33
CA TYR A 108 -3.43 -11.01 5.82
C TYR A 108 -4.49 -11.15 6.92
N GLY A 109 -5.74 -10.84 6.58
CA GLY A 109 -6.87 -10.84 7.51
C GLY A 109 -6.92 -9.64 8.45
N GLN A 110 -5.91 -8.77 8.47
CA GLN A 110 -5.95 -7.53 9.24
C GLN A 110 -6.72 -6.45 8.49
N GLU A 111 -7.42 -5.59 9.22
CA GLU A 111 -8.03 -4.39 8.66
C GLU A 111 -6.96 -3.30 8.53
N ILE A 112 -6.90 -2.63 7.38
CA ILE A 112 -6.05 -1.48 7.16
C ILE A 112 -6.87 -0.28 6.66
N THR A 113 -6.43 0.93 7.01
CA THR A 113 -6.92 2.17 6.40
C THR A 113 -5.80 2.80 5.58
N VAL A 114 -6.07 3.03 4.30
CA VAL A 114 -5.18 3.69 3.35
C VAL A 114 -5.69 5.12 3.14
N GLN A 115 -4.84 6.11 3.38
CA GLN A 115 -5.07 7.51 3.07
C GLN A 115 -4.26 7.91 1.85
N LEU A 116 -4.92 8.15 0.72
CA LEU A 116 -4.25 8.62 -0.50
C LEU A 116 -3.77 10.06 -0.32
N LEU A 117 -2.52 10.31 -0.68
CA LEU A 117 -1.91 11.65 -0.60
C LEU A 117 -1.81 12.29 -1.98
N GLU A 118 -1.09 11.64 -2.90
CA GLU A 118 -0.80 12.18 -4.23
C GLU A 118 -0.68 11.06 -5.26
N LYS A 119 -1.13 11.34 -6.48
CA LYS A 119 -0.96 10.44 -7.64
C LYS A 119 0.41 10.72 -8.26
N ILE A 120 1.29 9.72 -8.29
CA ILE A 120 2.62 9.87 -8.89
C ILE A 120 2.64 9.52 -10.38
N ARG A 121 1.74 8.63 -10.83
CA ARG A 121 1.58 8.32 -12.27
C ARG A 121 0.28 7.59 -12.59
N ASP A 122 -0.08 7.58 -13.87
CA ASP A 122 -1.10 6.70 -14.45
C ASP A 122 -0.63 5.23 -14.55
N ASN A 123 -1.59 4.35 -14.84
CA ASN A 123 -1.33 2.94 -15.12
C ASN A 123 -0.57 2.77 -16.45
N ILE A 124 0.49 1.96 -16.41
CA ILE A 124 1.34 1.67 -17.57
C ILE A 124 1.28 0.18 -17.86
N LYS A 125 1.07 -0.18 -19.14
CA LYS A 125 1.23 -1.57 -19.60
C LYS A 125 2.71 -1.82 -19.90
N PHE A 126 3.25 -2.90 -19.36
CA PHE A 126 4.65 -3.30 -19.57
C PHE A 126 4.73 -4.48 -20.53
N ASN A 127 5.74 -4.48 -21.39
CA ASN A 127 5.97 -5.57 -22.35
C ASN A 127 6.85 -6.67 -21.77
N SER A 128 7.49 -6.43 -20.61
CA SER A 128 8.28 -7.43 -19.92
C SER A 128 8.27 -7.28 -18.40
N LYS A 129 8.61 -8.38 -17.71
CA LYS A 129 8.83 -8.39 -16.27
C LYS A 129 9.93 -7.41 -15.84
N ASN A 130 10.98 -7.26 -16.64
CA ASN A 130 12.10 -6.38 -16.32
C ASN A 130 11.70 -4.90 -16.37
N GLU A 131 10.87 -4.52 -17.33
CA GLU A 131 10.32 -3.16 -17.42
C GLU A 131 9.43 -2.85 -16.21
N LEU A 132 8.54 -3.78 -15.83
CA LEU A 132 7.70 -3.65 -14.65
C LEU A 132 8.55 -3.44 -13.38
N VAL A 133 9.53 -4.32 -13.13
CA VAL A 133 10.41 -4.21 -11.95
C VAL A 133 11.20 -2.90 -11.96
N ALA A 134 11.69 -2.47 -13.12
CA ALA A 134 12.40 -1.20 -13.25
C ALA A 134 11.49 0.00 -12.92
N GLN A 135 10.22 -0.03 -13.32
CA GLN A 135 9.27 1.02 -12.95
C GLN A 135 8.93 0.98 -11.46
N MET A 136 8.67 -0.20 -10.87
CA MET A 136 8.36 -0.32 -9.45
C MET A 136 9.48 0.23 -8.56
N LYS A 137 10.75 0.03 -8.94
CA LYS A 137 11.90 0.63 -8.24
C LYS A 137 11.94 2.16 -8.35
N ARG A 138 11.53 2.71 -9.49
CA ARG A 138 11.41 4.17 -9.66
C ARG A 138 10.29 4.73 -8.79
N ASP A 139 9.13 4.07 -8.79
CA ASP A 139 7.99 4.45 -7.96
C ASP A 139 8.36 4.42 -6.47
N GLU A 140 9.08 3.39 -6.02
CA GLU A 140 9.60 3.26 -4.64
C GLU A 140 10.57 4.40 -4.29
N HIS A 141 11.52 4.70 -5.18
CA HIS A 141 12.45 5.82 -5.00
C HIS A 141 11.70 7.16 -4.89
N GLU A 142 10.74 7.41 -5.77
CA GLU A 142 9.93 8.63 -5.77
C GLU A 142 9.12 8.77 -4.47
N ALA A 143 8.53 7.67 -3.98
CA ALA A 143 7.84 7.66 -2.70
C ALA A 143 8.77 8.00 -1.53
N HIS A 144 10.00 7.46 -1.51
CA HIS A 144 10.98 7.83 -0.49
C HIS A 144 11.34 9.33 -0.55
N GLU A 145 11.54 9.89 -1.74
CA GLU A 145 11.80 11.33 -1.88
C GLU A 145 10.60 12.17 -1.42
N PHE A 146 9.38 11.78 -1.75
CA PHE A 146 8.15 12.42 -1.28
C PHE A 146 8.09 12.47 0.26
N PHE A 147 8.33 11.32 0.93
CA PHE A 147 8.22 11.25 2.40
C PHE A 147 9.37 11.92 3.16
N LYS A 148 10.52 12.21 2.53
CA LYS A 148 11.59 13.03 3.14
C LYS A 148 11.15 14.47 3.41
N THR A 149 10.27 15.03 2.59
CA THR A 149 9.80 16.41 2.70
C THR A 149 8.42 16.50 3.36
N TYR A 150 7.59 15.46 3.22
CA TYR A 150 6.23 15.41 3.78
C TYR A 150 6.18 15.71 5.29
N GLY A 151 7.06 15.13 6.09
CA GLY A 151 7.10 15.33 7.55
C GLY A 151 7.62 16.69 8.03
N ARG A 152 7.97 17.61 7.11
CA ARG A 152 8.39 18.99 7.44
C ARG A 152 7.26 20.02 7.25
N ILE A 153 6.12 19.60 6.71
CA ILE A 153 5.07 20.49 6.20
C ILE A 153 3.79 20.47 7.08
N GLU A 154 3.73 19.63 8.11
CA GLU A 154 2.61 19.62 9.08
C GLU A 154 3.01 20.20 10.45
#